data_AF-A0ABD4RW37-F1
#
_entry.id   AF-A0ABD4RW37-F1
#
_cell.length_a   1.000
_cell.length_b   1.000
_cell.length_c   1.000
_cell.angle_alpha   90.00
_cell.angle_beta   90.00
_cell.angle_gamma   90.00
#
_symmetry.space_group_name_H-M   'P 1'
#
loop_
_entity.id
_entity.type
_entity.pdbx_description
1 polymer ?
#
loop_
_entity_poly.entity_id
_entity_poly.type
_entity_poly.pdbx_seq_one_letter_code
_entity_poly.pdbx_strand_id
1 'polypeptide(L)'
;MFVLKKDNVIRLANNEYESNNLVSKGFKIYLEEVTKENIDKKEEKIEKVKSISNDLFNLSKPELMEIAKGKNIKGYSTKTKEELIQLLDEYNA
;
A
#
# COMPACT_ATOMS: atom_id res chain seq x y z
N MET A 1 -18.22 -0.44 -12.72
CA MET A 1 -18.24 -1.83 -12.19
C MET A 1 -17.08 -1.99 -11.20
N PHE A 2 -17.37 -2.48 -10.00
CA PHE A 2 -16.39 -2.67 -8.94
C PHE A 2 -16.08 -4.14 -8.78
N VAL A 3 -14.82 -4.47 -8.58
CA VAL A 3 -14.38 -5.82 -8.24
C VAL A 3 -14.13 -5.86 -6.73
N LEU A 4 -14.64 -6.86 -6.05
CA LEU A 4 -14.57 -6.96 -4.60
C LEU A 4 -13.99 -8.31 -4.19
N LYS A 5 -12.94 -8.33 -3.36
CA LYS A 5 -12.32 -9.57 -2.84
C LYS A 5 -12.46 -9.65 -1.33
N LYS A 6 -12.77 -10.86 -0.85
CA LYS A 6 -12.68 -11.26 0.56
C LYS A 6 -12.13 -12.67 0.61
N ASP A 7 -11.00 -12.87 1.27
CA ASP A 7 -10.30 -14.15 1.28
C ASP A 7 -10.09 -14.67 -0.15
N ASN A 8 -10.61 -15.86 -0.48
CA ASN A 8 -10.55 -16.46 -1.82
C ASN A 8 -11.82 -16.21 -2.66
N VAL A 9 -12.70 -15.30 -2.23
CA VAL A 9 -13.98 -15.03 -2.88
C VAL A 9 -13.95 -13.67 -3.59
N ILE A 10 -14.23 -13.68 -4.89
CA ILE A 10 -14.33 -12.49 -5.73
C ILE A 10 -15.79 -12.25 -6.13
N ARG A 11 -16.27 -11.02 -5.93
CA ARG A 11 -17.60 -10.56 -6.32
C ARG A 11 -17.50 -9.30 -7.19
N LEU A 12 -18.51 -9.09 -8.02
CA LEU A 12 -18.62 -7.95 -8.91
C LEU A 12 -19.85 -7.15 -8.50
N ALA A 13 -19.72 -5.82 -8.41
CA ALA A 13 -20.83 -4.92 -8.12
C ALA A 13 -20.99 -3.91 -9.28
N ASN A 14 -22.21 -3.69 -9.73
CA ASN A 14 -22.48 -2.81 -10.87
C ASN A 14 -22.90 -1.40 -10.44
N ASN A 15 -23.23 -1.21 -9.17
CA ASN A 15 -23.61 0.08 -8.59
C ASN A 15 -23.00 0.27 -7.19
N GLU A 16 -23.09 1.50 -6.69
CA GLU A 16 -22.55 1.91 -5.40
C GLU A 16 -23.23 1.25 -4.19
N TYR A 17 -24.53 0.93 -4.31
CA TYR A 17 -25.26 0.25 -3.24
C TYR A 17 -24.75 -1.18 -3.02
N GLU A 18 -24.56 -1.94 -4.11
CA GLU A 18 -24.00 -3.29 -4.08
C GLU A 18 -22.55 -3.30 -3.55
N SER A 19 -21.73 -2.33 -3.94
CA SER A 19 -20.35 -2.24 -3.47
C SER A 19 -20.30 -1.92 -1.97
N ASN A 20 -21.07 -0.95 -1.49
CA ASN A 20 -21.13 -0.59 -0.07
C ASN A 20 -21.63 -1.72 0.84
N ASN A 21 -22.65 -2.47 0.39
CA ASN A 21 -23.14 -3.64 1.12
C ASN A 21 -22.06 -4.73 1.26
N LEU A 22 -21.25 -4.94 0.22
CA LEU A 22 -20.16 -5.91 0.25
C LEU A 22 -18.97 -5.39 1.09
N VAL A 23 -18.67 -4.10 1.07
CA VAL A 23 -17.67 -3.49 1.97
C VAL A 23 -18.06 -3.69 3.43
N SER A 24 -19.34 -3.48 3.77
CA SER A 24 -19.84 -3.73 5.12
C SER A 24 -19.72 -5.20 5.56
N LYS A 25 -19.57 -6.14 4.62
CA LYS A 25 -19.35 -7.57 4.87
C LYS A 25 -17.87 -7.96 4.89
N GLY A 26 -16.98 -6.98 4.78
CA GLY A 26 -15.52 -7.15 4.81
C GLY A 26 -14.88 -7.40 3.44
N PHE A 27 -15.56 -7.06 2.34
CA PHE A 27 -14.92 -7.09 1.03
C PHE A 27 -14.13 -5.81 0.76
N LYS A 28 -12.92 -5.95 0.21
CA LYS A 28 -12.11 -4.80 -0.26
C LYS A 28 -12.50 -4.48 -1.71
N ILE A 29 -12.69 -3.20 -2.03
CA ILE A 29 -13.01 -2.72 -3.40
C ILE A 29 -11.73 -2.53 -4.22
N TYR A 30 -11.77 -2.98 -5.47
CA TYR A 30 -10.77 -2.82 -6.50
C TYR A 30 -11.43 -2.16 -7.73
N LEU A 31 -10.88 -1.05 -8.20
CA LEU A 31 -11.37 -0.32 -9.38
C LEU A 31 -11.05 -1.10 -10.68
N GLU A 32 -11.93 -0.96 -11.66
CA GLU A 32 -12.19 -1.83 -12.82
C GLU A 32 -11.01 -2.17 -13.75
N GLU A 33 -9.83 -1.57 -13.57
CA GLU A 33 -8.61 -1.97 -14.30
C GLU A 33 -7.97 -3.26 -13.76
N VAL A 34 -8.68 -4.00 -12.92
CA VAL A 34 -8.22 -5.26 -12.31
C VAL A 34 -9.15 -6.38 -12.76
N THR A 35 -8.83 -7.00 -13.89
CA THR A 35 -9.44 -8.27 -14.30
C THR A 35 -9.21 -9.34 -13.22
N LYS A 36 -10.12 -10.33 -13.11
CA LYS A 36 -10.02 -11.46 -12.14
C LYS A 36 -8.65 -12.15 -12.15
N GLU A 37 -7.97 -12.11 -13.29
CA GLU A 37 -6.63 -12.67 -13.51
C GLU A 37 -5.48 -11.85 -12.87
N ASN A 38 -5.73 -10.57 -12.56
CA ASN A 38 -4.74 -9.65 -11.98
C ASN A 38 -4.89 -9.46 -10.47
N ILE A 39 -5.98 -9.92 -9.85
CA ILE A 39 -6.23 -9.71 -8.40
C ILE A 39 -5.18 -10.43 -7.55
N ASP A 40 -4.72 -11.60 -8.00
CA ASP A 40 -3.67 -12.37 -7.32
C ASP A 40 -2.29 -11.70 -7.42
N LYS A 41 -2.05 -10.90 -8.46
CA LYS A 41 -0.80 -10.13 -8.64
C LYS A 41 -0.87 -8.70 -8.07
N LYS A 42 -2.05 -8.23 -7.68
CA LYS A 42 -2.28 -6.83 -7.25
C LYS A 42 -2.47 -6.66 -5.74
N GLU A 43 -2.24 -7.70 -4.94
CA GLU A 43 -1.97 -7.51 -3.50
C GLU A 43 -0.69 -6.67 -3.30
N GLU A 44 0.26 -6.68 -4.24
CA GLU A 44 1.50 -5.91 -4.12
C GLU A 44 1.38 -4.41 -4.51
N LYS A 45 0.27 -3.99 -5.14
CA LYS A 45 0.22 -2.68 -5.83
C LYS A 45 -0.75 -1.64 -5.26
N ILE A 46 -1.72 -2.02 -4.42
CA ILE A 46 -2.74 -1.08 -3.91
C ILE A 46 -2.45 -0.61 -2.48
N GLU A 47 -1.62 -1.34 -1.71
CA GLU A 47 -1.03 -0.79 -0.47
C GLU A 47 0.04 0.29 -0.76
N LYS A 48 0.64 0.29 -1.96
CA LYS A 48 1.78 1.17 -2.28
C LYS A 48 1.48 2.66 -2.28
N VAL A 49 0.23 3.13 -2.29
CA VAL A 49 -0.05 4.58 -2.40
C VAL A 49 -0.48 5.21 -1.06
N LYS A 50 -0.77 4.40 -0.04
CA LYS A 50 -1.09 4.91 1.32
C LYS A 50 -0.37 4.19 2.47
N SER A 51 0.27 3.04 2.24
CA SER A 51 0.95 2.27 3.28
C SER A 51 2.43 2.62 3.47
N ILE A 52 3.08 3.35 2.54
CA ILE A 52 4.54 3.61 2.63
C ILE A 52 4.90 4.30 3.95
N SER A 53 4.09 5.28 4.38
CA SER A 53 4.32 5.98 5.64
C SER A 53 4.28 5.02 6.83
N ASN A 54 3.31 4.10 6.86
CA ASN A 54 3.12 3.18 7.98
C ASN A 54 4.16 2.03 8.00
N ASP A 55 4.63 1.60 6.82
CA ASP A 55 5.73 0.64 6.70
C ASP A 55 7.04 1.22 7.23
N LEU A 56 7.37 2.47 6.91
CA LEU A 56 8.58 3.13 7.41
C LEU A 56 8.60 3.25 8.94
N PHE A 57 7.45 3.47 9.59
CA PHE A 57 7.36 3.50 11.06
C PHE A 57 7.61 2.12 11.70
N ASN A 58 7.25 1.03 11.03
CA ASN A 58 7.46 -0.33 11.53
C ASN A 58 8.90 -0.82 11.35
N LEU A 59 9.68 -0.20 10.46
CA LEU A 59 11.07 -0.57 10.20
C LEU A 59 12.02 -0.08 11.29
N SER A 60 13.11 -0.82 11.48
CA SER A 60 14.19 -0.44 12.39
C SER A 60 15.09 0.64 11.77
N LYS A 61 15.76 1.44 12.61
CA LYS A 61 16.77 2.42 12.14
C LYS A 61 17.75 1.85 11.09
N PRO A 62 18.38 0.68 11.28
CA PRO A 62 19.26 0.09 10.27
C PRO A 62 18.56 -0.19 8.94
N GLU A 63 17.33 -0.71 8.95
CA GLU A 63 16.56 -0.98 7.72
C GLU A 63 16.25 0.31 6.96
N LEU A 64 15.86 1.37 7.68
CA LEU A 64 15.64 2.69 7.09
C LEU A 64 16.92 3.27 6.48
N MET A 65 18.08 3.01 7.09
CA MET A 65 19.37 3.41 6.54
C MET A 65 19.72 2.64 5.27
N GLU A 66 19.39 1.34 5.19
CA GLU A 66 19.58 0.55 3.97
C GLU A 66 18.70 1.06 2.82
N ILE A 67 17.44 1.40 3.12
CA ILE A 67 16.52 1.99 2.14
C ILE A 67 17.06 3.35 1.67
N ALA A 68 17.49 4.20 2.60
CA ALA A 68 18.06 5.52 2.27
C ALA A 68 19.36 5.40 1.44
N LYS A 69 20.21 4.42 1.76
CA LYS A 69 21.41 4.08 0.97
C LYS A 69 21.05 3.61 -0.43
N GLY A 70 20.06 2.71 -0.56
CA GLY A 70 19.56 2.24 -1.85
C GLY A 70 18.97 3.36 -2.72
N LYS A 71 18.37 4.37 -2.09
CA LYS A 71 17.83 5.59 -2.73
C LYS A 71 18.87 6.69 -2.94
N ASN A 72 20.13 6.46 -2.58
CA ASN A 72 21.23 7.43 -2.69
C ASN A 72 20.97 8.76 -1.95
N ILE A 73 20.18 8.74 -0.89
CA ILE A 73 19.93 9.90 -0.04
C ILE A 73 21.24 10.25 0.67
N LYS A 74 21.58 11.54 0.80
CA LYS A 74 22.78 12.00 1.54
C LYS A 74 22.40 12.41 2.96
N GLY A 75 23.30 12.22 3.91
CA GLY A 75 23.08 12.63 5.31
C GLY A 75 22.15 11.71 6.12
N TYR A 76 21.88 10.49 5.65
CA TYR A 76 21.07 9.50 6.36
C TYR A 76 21.78 8.87 7.57
N SER A 77 23.11 8.75 7.54
CA SER A 77 23.88 8.04 8.58
C SER A 77 23.89 8.72 9.94
N THR A 78 23.74 10.04 9.97
CA THR A 78 23.72 10.84 11.21
C THR A 78 22.30 11.08 11.74
N LYS A 79 21.26 10.68 10.99
CA LYS A 79 19.86 10.94 11.33
C LYS A 79 19.27 9.91 12.29
N THR A 80 18.24 10.35 13.03
CA THR A 80 17.44 9.49 13.90
C THR A 80 16.42 8.68 13.09
N LYS A 81 15.77 7.70 13.72
CA LYS A 81 14.73 6.88 13.06
C LYS A 81 13.63 7.77 12.45
N GLU A 82 13.12 8.72 13.21
CA GLU A 82 12.05 9.62 12.78
C GLU A 82 12.48 10.53 11.62
N GLU A 83 13.68 11.10 11.71
CA GLU A 83 14.28 11.91 10.65
C GLU A 83 14.49 11.12 9.35
N LEU A 84 14.83 9.83 9.45
CA LEU A 84 14.95 8.92 8.31
C LEU A 84 13.58 8.63 7.69
N ILE A 85 12.55 8.43 8.50
CA ILE A 85 11.17 8.20 8.03
C ILE A 85 10.69 9.42 7.26
N GLN A 86 10.86 10.63 7.81
CA GLN A 86 10.48 11.87 7.13
C GLN A 86 11.24 12.06 5.81
N LEU A 87 12.55 11.84 5.80
CA LEU A 87 13.34 11.92 4.57
C LEU A 87 12.90 10.93 3.50
N LEU A 88 12.56 9.71 3.91
CA LEU A 88 12.10 8.67 3.02
C LEU A 88 10.68 8.93 2.53
N ASP A 89 9.80 9.47 3.38
CA ASP A 89 8.45 9.87 3.02
C ASP A 89 8.48 11.04 2.01
N GLU A 90 9.26 12.09 2.29
CA GLU A 90 9.46 13.25 1.39
C GLU A 90 10.08 12.86 0.04
N TYR A 91 11.02 11.91 0.03
CA TYR A 91 11.62 11.42 -1.22
C TYR A 91 10.66 10.57 -2.07
N ASN A 92 9.65 9.95 -1.46
CA ASN A 92 8.66 9.13 -2.17
C ASN A 92 7.36 9.88 -2.52
N ALA A 93 7.20 11.14 -2.06
CA ALA A 93 6.10 12.04 -2.41
C ALA A 93 6.23 12.58 -3.84
#